data_AF-A0A0H3NPU0-F1
#
_entry.id   AF-A0A0H3NPU0-F1
#
_cell.length_a   1.000
_cell.length_b   1.000
_cell.length_c   1.000
_cell.angle_alpha   90.00
_cell.angle_beta   90.00
_cell.angle_gamma   90.00
#
_symmetry.space_group_name_H-M   'P 1'
#
loop_
_entity.id
_entity.type
_entity.pdbx_description
1 polymer ?
#
loop_
_entity_poly.entity_id
_entity_poly.type
_entity_poly.pdbx_seq_one_letter_code
_entity_poly.pdbx_strand_id
1 'polypeptide(L)'
;MLPREFSSGGKQRLGRISKRGERYFRYLLVHGARAVAAVIERHKDNMPWLYRLLNKKAYNVAVVAQANKTARILWSMLVHHTEYRTLSAV
;
A
#
# COMPACT_ATOMS: atom_id res chain seq x y z
N MET A 1 -6.62 14.95 5.67
CA MET A 1 -7.32 13.98 6.55
C MET A 1 -6.74 12.60 6.35
N LEU A 2 -6.43 11.92 7.46
CA LEU A 2 -5.58 10.72 7.57
C LEU A 2 -6.29 9.44 7.09
N PRO A 3 -5.56 8.43 6.56
CA PRO A 3 -6.09 7.08 6.38
C PRO A 3 -6.52 6.52 7.74
N ARG A 4 -7.83 6.45 8.01
CA ARG A 4 -8.36 5.88 9.26
C ARG A 4 -8.31 4.36 9.22
N GLU A 5 -7.75 3.79 10.27
CA GLU A 5 -7.78 2.36 10.55
C GLU A 5 -9.03 2.02 11.36
N PHE A 6 -9.77 1.00 10.94
CA PHE A 6 -10.92 0.47 11.67
C PHE A 6 -10.64 -0.98 12.04
N SER A 7 -9.73 -1.17 12.99
CA SER A 7 -9.37 -2.49 13.51
C SER A 7 -10.20 -2.77 14.77
N SER A 8 -11.07 -3.78 14.73
CA SER A 8 -11.73 -4.34 15.93
C SER A 8 -11.43 -5.84 16.01
N GLY A 9 -11.24 -6.36 17.23
CA GLY A 9 -11.04 -7.80 17.48
C GLY A 9 -9.71 -8.39 16.99
N GLY A 10 -8.60 -7.65 17.08
CA GLY A 10 -7.25 -8.17 16.76
C GLY A 10 -6.95 -8.36 15.27
N LYS A 11 -7.87 -7.97 14.37
CA LYS A 11 -7.66 -8.04 12.92
C LYS A 11 -7.35 -6.65 12.35
N GLN A 12 -6.12 -6.46 11.88
CA GLN A 12 -5.70 -5.18 11.30
C GLN A 12 -6.44 -4.92 9.97
N ARG A 13 -7.21 -3.83 9.91
CA ARG A 13 -7.93 -3.40 8.69
C ARG A 13 -7.49 -2.02 8.25
N LEU A 14 -6.61 -1.99 7.24
CA LEU A 14 -6.20 -0.76 6.58
C LEU A 14 -7.40 -0.18 5.80
N GLY A 15 -7.92 0.99 6.22
CA GLY A 15 -9.06 1.67 5.58
C GLY A 15 -8.75 2.19 4.16
N ARG A 16 -9.74 2.82 3.49
CA ARG A 16 -9.61 3.28 2.09
C ARG A 16 -8.69 4.52 1.97
N ILE A 17 -8.09 4.71 0.80
CA ILE A 17 -7.47 6.00 0.43
C ILE A 17 -8.58 7.06 0.45
N SER A 18 -8.39 8.10 1.27
CA SER A 18 -9.34 9.21 1.40
C SER A 18 -9.68 9.84 0.04
N LYS A 19 -10.97 10.15 -0.18
CA LYS A 19 -11.40 10.98 -1.33
C LYS A 19 -10.99 12.45 -1.20
N ARG A 20 -10.71 12.91 0.03
CA ARG A 20 -10.20 14.25 0.36
C ARG A 20 -8.68 14.24 0.19
N GLY A 21 -8.20 14.88 -0.88
CA GLY A 21 -6.80 14.90 -1.34
C GLY A 21 -6.74 15.13 -2.85
N GLU A 22 -5.55 15.40 -3.38
CA GLU A 22 -5.33 15.65 -4.80
C GLU A 22 -5.55 14.35 -5.62
N ARG A 23 -6.29 14.46 -6.74
CA ARG A 23 -6.76 13.30 -7.52
C ARG A 23 -5.63 12.64 -8.31
N TYR A 24 -4.73 13.44 -8.85
CA TYR A 24 -3.57 13.00 -9.62
C TYR A 24 -2.59 12.19 -8.76
N PHE A 25 -2.40 12.54 -7.49
CA PHE A 25 -1.56 11.80 -6.56
C PHE A 25 -2.13 10.39 -6.29
N ARG A 26 -3.45 10.29 -6.10
CA ARG A 26 -4.11 8.98 -5.97
C ARG A 26 -3.96 8.16 -7.24
N TYR A 27 -4.09 8.80 -8.40
CA TYR A 27 -3.89 8.18 -9.70
C TYR A 27 -2.45 7.63 -9.82
N LEU A 28 -1.43 8.44 -9.53
CA LEU A 28 -0.03 8.03 -9.55
C LEU A 28 0.26 6.85 -8.61
N LEU A 29 -0.24 6.88 -7.38
CA LEU A 29 -0.07 5.79 -6.43
C LEU A 29 -0.68 4.47 -6.93
N VAL A 30 -1.86 4.53 -7.54
CA VAL A 30 -2.52 3.35 -8.11
C VAL A 30 -1.80 2.86 -9.37
N HIS A 31 -1.32 3.76 -10.22
CA HIS A 31 -0.53 3.41 -11.40
C HIS A 31 0.81 2.77 -11.03
N GLY A 32 1.53 3.33 -10.06
CA GLY A 32 2.76 2.74 -9.53
C GLY A 32 2.52 1.37 -8.90
N ALA A 33 1.45 1.22 -8.11
CA ALA A 33 1.07 -0.08 -7.55
C ALA A 33 0.73 -1.11 -8.65
N ARG A 34 0.14 -0.68 -9.76
CA ARG A 34 -0.15 -1.56 -10.91
C ARG A 34 1.13 -2.03 -11.59
N ALA A 35 2.11 -1.13 -11.77
CA ALA A 35 3.42 -1.48 -12.31
C ALA A 35 4.13 -2.53 -11.43
N VAL A 36 4.11 -2.34 -10.11
CA VAL A 36 4.66 -3.33 -9.15
C VAL A 36 3.92 -4.67 -9.23
N ALA A 37 2.59 -4.64 -9.29
CA ALA A 37 1.79 -5.86 -9.41
C ALA A 37 2.04 -6.61 -10.73
N ALA A 38 2.41 -5.91 -11.82
CA ALA A 38 2.72 -6.53 -13.10
C ALA A 38 4.03 -7.34 -13.09
N VAL A 39 5.02 -6.93 -12.27
CA VAL A 39 6.33 -7.60 -12.18
C VAL A 39 6.46 -8.53 -10.96
N ILE A 40 5.41 -8.65 -10.15
CA ILE A 40 5.44 -9.32 -8.85
C ILE A 40 5.88 -10.78 -8.91
N GLU A 41 5.58 -11.48 -10.01
CA GLU A 41 5.93 -12.90 -10.18
C GLU A 41 7.44 -13.14 -10.10
N ARG A 42 8.22 -12.17 -10.61
CA ARG A 42 9.69 -12.20 -10.57
C ARG A 42 10.28 -11.79 -9.22
N HIS A 43 9.46 -11.16 -8.36
CA HIS A 43 9.88 -10.57 -7.08
C HIS A 43 9.03 -11.06 -5.90
N LYS A 44 8.47 -12.28 -6.02
CA LYS A 44 7.56 -12.87 -5.04
C LYS A 44 8.18 -12.96 -3.64
N ASP A 45 9.47 -13.22 -3.54
CA ASP A 45 10.21 -13.37 -2.27
C ASP A 45 10.46 -12.01 -1.59
N ASN A 46 10.57 -10.92 -2.37
CA ASN A 46 10.76 -9.57 -1.85
C ASN A 46 9.44 -8.98 -1.32
N MET A 47 8.30 -9.39 -1.89
CA MET A 47 6.99 -8.84 -1.56
C MET A 47 5.94 -9.95 -1.34
N PRO A 48 6.15 -10.87 -0.39
CA PRO A 48 5.32 -12.07 -0.23
C PRO A 48 3.87 -11.73 0.15
N TRP A 49 3.65 -10.61 0.83
CA TRP A 49 2.31 -10.13 1.16
C TRP A 49 1.50 -9.75 -0.08
N LEU A 50 2.10 -9.02 -1.02
CA LEU A 50 1.42 -8.57 -2.24
C LEU A 50 1.16 -9.75 -3.18
N TYR A 51 2.15 -10.64 -3.34
CA TYR A 51 1.99 -11.87 -4.10
C TYR A 51 0.83 -12.73 -3.57
N ARG A 52 0.78 -12.97 -2.25
CA ARG A 52 -0.30 -13.71 -1.61
C ARG A 52 -1.65 -13.02 -1.77
N LEU A 53 -1.68 -11.69 -1.76
CA LEU A 53 -2.92 -10.93 -1.91
C LEU A 53 -3.47 -11.03 -3.34
N LEU A 54 -2.62 -10.96 -4.36
CA LEU A 54 -2.99 -11.11 -5.76
C LEU A 54 -3.53 -12.51 -6.06
N ASN A 55 -3.01 -13.54 -5.40
CA ASN A 55 -3.53 -14.91 -5.50
C ASN A 55 -4.89 -15.11 -4.80
N LYS A 56 -5.24 -14.26 -3.82
CA LYS A 56 -6.47 -14.41 -3.00
C LYS A 56 -7.61 -13.47 -3.39
N LYS A 57 -7.31 -12.37 -4.08
CA LYS A 57 -8.26 -11.27 -4.34
C LYS A 57 -8.16 -10.82 -5.78
N ALA A 58 -9.23 -10.19 -6.27
CA ALA A 58 -9.24 -9.59 -7.60
C ALA A 58 -8.08 -8.60 -7.77
N TYR A 59 -7.50 -8.57 -8.97
CA TYR A 59 -6.30 -7.81 -9.29
C TYR A 59 -6.38 -6.33 -8.86
N ASN A 60 -7.45 -5.63 -9.24
CA ASN A 60 -7.64 -4.22 -8.90
C ASN A 60 -7.77 -3.96 -7.39
N VAL A 61 -8.29 -4.93 -6.63
CA VAL A 61 -8.37 -4.83 -5.17
C VAL A 61 -6.97 -4.90 -4.56
N ALA A 62 -6.14 -5.83 -5.03
CA ALA A 62 -4.76 -5.95 -4.57
C ALA A 62 -3.91 -4.72 -4.94
N VAL A 63 -4.07 -4.19 -6.16
CA VAL A 63 -3.40 -2.94 -6.59
C VAL A 63 -3.77 -1.76 -5.70
N VAL A 64 -5.07 -1.56 -5.44
CA VAL A 64 -5.52 -0.46 -4.56
C VAL A 64 -5.05 -0.67 -3.12
N ALA A 65 -5.01 -1.91 -2.63
CA ALA A 65 -4.48 -2.22 -1.32
C ALA A 65 -2.98 -1.90 -1.21
N GLN A 66 -2.20 -2.22 -2.24
CA GLN A 66 -0.77 -1.86 -2.31
C GLN A 66 -0.58 -0.35 -2.34
N ALA A 67 -1.35 0.37 -3.17
CA ALA A 67 -1.31 1.84 -3.21
C ALA A 67 -1.63 2.46 -1.84
N ASN A 68 -2.62 1.91 -1.14
CA ASN A 68 -2.98 2.36 0.20
C ASN A 68 -1.88 2.10 1.24
N LYS A 69 -1.20 0.96 1.15
CA LYS A 69 -0.04 0.65 1.99
C LYS A 69 1.09 1.66 1.77
N THR A 70 1.44 1.94 0.51
CA THR A 70 2.44 2.97 0.16
C THR A 70 2.04 4.36 0.66
N ALA A 71 0.78 4.74 0.50
CA ALA A 71 0.27 6.03 0.98
C ALA A 71 0.42 6.19 2.50
N ARG A 72 0.18 5.12 3.27
CA ARG A 72 0.37 5.13 4.74
C ARG A 72 1.83 5.26 5.14
N ILE A 73 2.74 4.58 4.43
CA ILE A 73 4.19 4.71 4.65
C ILE A 73 4.63 6.15 4.40
N LEU A 74 4.26 6.71 3.24
CA LEU A 74 4.60 8.10 2.91
C LEU A 74 4.04 9.07 3.93
N TRP A 75 2.78 8.89 4.35
CA TRP A 75 2.18 9.75 5.36
C TRP A 75 2.95 9.70 6.68
N SER A 76 3.32 8.49 7.15
CA SER A 76 4.14 8.31 8.34
C SER A 76 5.47 9.03 8.20
N MET A 77 6.14 8.89 7.06
CA MET A 77 7.42 9.56 6.79
C MET A 77 7.30 11.08 6.84
N LEU A 78 6.26 11.63 6.21
CA LEU A 78 6.02 13.08 6.18
C LEU A 78 5.70 13.66 7.55
N VAL A 79 4.90 12.96 8.37
CA VAL A 79 4.49 13.45 9.69
C VAL A 79 5.60 13.31 10.73
N HIS A 80 6.40 12.26 10.64
CA HIS A 80 7.50 12.02 11.57
C HIS A 80 8.85 12.57 11.08
N HIS A 81 8.89 13.20 9.90
CA HIS A 81 10.11 13.67 9.24
C HIS A 81 11.20 12.60 9.15
N THR A 82 10.80 11.36 8.90
CA THR A 82 11.71 10.21 8.80
C THR A 82 11.93 9.81 7.35
N GLU A 83 13.14 9.35 7.04
CA GLU A 83 13.46 8.78 5.73
C GLU A 83 12.87 7.38 5.53
N TYR A 84 12.80 6.96 4.26
CA TYR A 84 12.30 5.62 3.93
C TYR A 84 13.29 4.57 4.41
N ARG A 85 12.82 3.65 5.25
CA ARG A 85 13.61 2.50 5.71
C ARG A 85 13.13 1.24 5.01
N THR A 86 14.05 0.55 4.33
CA THR A 86 13.79 -0.79 3.81
C THR A 86 13.75 -1.79 4.96
N LEU A 87 12.85 -2.77 4.89
CA LEU A 87 12.71 -3.84 5.90
C LEU A 87 13.91 -4.82 5.94
N SER A 88 14.99 -4.53 5.21
CA SER A 88 16.21 -5.34 5.07
C SER A 88 17.36 -4.85 5.95
N ALA A 89 17.20 -3.76 6.69
CA ALA A 89 18.24 -3.20 7.55
C ALA A 89 18.01 -3.58 9.02
N VAL A 90 18.16 -4.88 9.34
CA VAL A 90 18.60 -5.44 10.64
C VAL A 90 19.28 -6.77 10.35
#